data_AF-A0A8H4NNI3-F1
#
_entry.id   AF-A0A8H4NNI3-F1
#
_cell.length_a   1.000
_cell.length_b   1.000
_cell.length_c   1.000
_cell.angle_alpha   90.00
_cell.angle_beta   90.00
_cell.angle_gamma   90.00
#
_symmetry.space_group_name_H-M   'P 1'
#
loop_
_entity.id
_entity.type
_entity.pdbx_description
1 polymer ?
#
loop_
_entity_poly.entity_id
_entity_poly.type
_entity_poly.pdbx_seq_one_letter_code
_entity_poly.pdbx_strand_id
1 'polypeptide(L)'
;MGNACSQRANCTVSFDSTNTNATVLALGGVERGNFDADPDIAGIGTVAALLAGTAVGLLAALAITIGLILDRIPKLVEYSYNSFLGKNGLATNQLFCLSLQCLHPWNSSVIRDILPIQDFTIRQATTMGILLTRGRLVPTWDDGRLMVQGSPGPEKGKGGLVRNNLPSYDVLEAILFCIHDSQLLLAIALGLSFHLGTNCSTSQYHLDIAMNLSLIGCVGFLLAFTLVRNYWAAPIASGIRIACFMVVLYFISITINNQLNAGLSPEYEPPSSRNDSLILLEAACFLNKTYSIDLNSTIGNHTELVGRVDEKIPIMSYHKFIWAIGIVSIASALFRIYQLIRHGTDGPARKTRGLDGDESLGFRSTILVIWWSAVWVGCLVIYIWTVWHVLTIREWVSDSGWIQPDDFSSNPENDVRSFGQIAAVVASESVAIAAFDRWKPGWWKSWVDNGDE
;
A
#
# COMPACT_ATOMS: atom_id res chain seq x y z
N MET A 1 23.81 9.41 -19.05
CA MET A 1 23.47 10.51 -18.12
C MET A 1 24.65 11.43 -17.75
N GLY A 2 25.91 11.12 -18.08
CA GLY A 2 27.09 11.76 -17.44
C GLY A 2 27.45 13.21 -17.83
N ASN A 3 27.25 13.66 -19.08
CA ASN A 3 27.88 14.92 -19.50
C ASN A 3 27.00 16.17 -19.35
N ALA A 4 25.67 16.03 -19.31
CA ALA A 4 24.76 17.18 -19.30
C ALA A 4 24.65 17.84 -17.91
N CYS A 5 24.62 17.06 -16.82
CA CYS A 5 24.68 17.64 -15.48
C CYS A 5 26.06 18.21 -15.13
N SER A 6 27.12 17.77 -15.84
CA SER A 6 28.52 18.08 -15.51
C SER A 6 28.80 19.58 -15.35
N GLN A 7 28.08 20.42 -16.10
CA GLN A 7 28.30 21.87 -16.15
C GLN A 7 27.32 22.67 -15.29
N ARG A 8 26.30 22.02 -14.73
CA ARG A 8 25.16 22.71 -14.12
C ARG A 8 25.11 22.58 -12.62
N ALA A 9 25.57 21.45 -12.08
CA ALA A 9 25.44 21.22 -10.65
C ALA A 9 26.46 22.04 -9.85
N ASN A 10 25.99 22.86 -8.90
CA ASN A 10 26.85 23.62 -8.00
C ASN A 10 26.86 22.94 -6.63
N CYS A 11 27.98 22.33 -6.28
CA CYS A 11 28.15 21.61 -5.01
C CYS A 11 28.98 22.40 -3.99
N THR A 12 29.04 23.72 -4.13
CA THR A 12 29.82 24.57 -3.22
C THR A 12 29.00 24.98 -2.01
N VAL A 13 29.65 25.00 -0.84
CA VAL A 13 29.10 25.59 0.39
C VAL A 13 29.87 26.87 0.69
N SER A 14 29.15 27.99 0.77
CA SER A 14 29.72 29.31 1.07
C SER A 14 29.48 29.65 2.54
N PHE A 15 30.54 30.03 3.24
CA PHE A 15 30.48 30.43 4.65
C PHE A 15 30.83 31.91 4.81
N ASP A 16 30.18 32.58 5.75
CA ASP A 16 30.55 33.94 6.14
C ASP A 16 31.86 33.93 6.93
N SER A 17 32.94 34.29 6.26
CA SER A 17 34.27 34.40 6.88
C SER A 17 34.43 35.61 7.79
N THR A 18 33.48 36.55 7.81
CA THR A 18 33.60 37.79 8.58
C THR A 18 33.17 37.64 10.04
N ASN A 19 32.44 36.57 10.37
CA ASN A 19 31.92 36.30 11.70
C ASN A 19 32.70 35.16 12.37
N THR A 20 33.02 35.30 13.66
CA THR A 20 33.66 34.23 14.45
C THR A 20 32.77 32.99 14.58
N ASN A 21 31.46 33.19 14.44
CA ASN A 21 30.48 32.11 14.33
C ASN A 21 30.17 31.97 12.84
N ALA A 22 30.95 31.15 12.13
CA ALA A 22 30.74 30.93 10.69
C ALA A 22 29.27 30.57 10.45
N THR A 23 28.59 31.35 9.63
CA THR A 23 27.21 31.09 9.19
C THR A 23 27.23 30.63 7.75
N VAL A 24 26.28 29.80 7.35
CA VAL A 24 26.16 29.36 5.97
C VAL A 24 25.49 30.47 5.17
N LEU A 25 26.19 31.01 4.18
CA LEU A 25 25.65 32.04 3.28
C LEU A 25 24.86 31.43 2.13
N ALA A 26 25.39 30.35 1.54
CA ALA A 26 24.78 29.70 0.39
C ALA A 26 25.12 28.21 0.30
N LEU A 27 24.18 27.44 -0.23
CA LEU A 27 24.31 26.01 -0.54
C LEU A 27 24.05 25.82 -2.04
N GLY A 28 25.06 25.43 -2.80
CA GLY A 28 24.92 25.18 -4.24
C GLY A 28 24.46 26.38 -5.05
N GLY A 29 24.84 27.59 -4.63
CA GLY A 29 24.41 28.84 -5.27
C GLY A 29 23.01 29.31 -4.86
N VAL A 30 22.33 28.58 -3.99
CA VAL A 30 21.08 28.99 -3.36
C VAL A 30 21.39 29.71 -2.06
N GLU A 31 20.88 30.94 -1.92
CA GLU A 31 20.94 31.70 -0.67
C GLU A 31 19.75 31.38 0.22
N ARG A 32 19.88 31.66 1.51
CA ARG A 32 18.80 31.43 2.48
C ARG A 32 17.56 32.25 2.12
N GLY A 33 16.40 31.60 2.12
CA GLY A 33 15.13 32.21 1.71
C GLY A 33 14.92 32.26 0.18
N ASN A 34 15.82 31.64 -0.60
CA ASN A 34 15.72 31.56 -2.06
C ASN A 34 15.77 30.10 -2.55
N PHE A 35 15.50 29.13 -1.68
CA PHE A 35 15.42 27.73 -2.06
C PHE A 35 14.10 27.46 -2.79
N ASP A 36 14.22 26.98 -4.03
CA ASP A 36 13.09 26.67 -4.90
C ASP A 36 12.32 25.45 -4.35
N ALA A 37 11.07 25.70 -3.96
CA ALA A 37 10.12 24.66 -3.62
C ALA A 37 9.73 23.83 -4.85
N ASP A 38 9.59 22.51 -4.71
CA ASP A 38 9.02 21.63 -5.74
C ASP A 38 7.71 21.01 -5.23
N PRO A 39 6.58 21.72 -5.39
CA PRO A 39 5.28 21.26 -4.92
C PRO A 39 4.79 20.01 -5.68
N ASP A 40 5.38 19.64 -6.82
CA ASP A 40 4.98 18.42 -7.51
C ASP A 40 5.61 17.17 -6.88
N ILE A 41 6.78 17.32 -6.23
CA ILE A 41 7.47 16.24 -5.51
C ILE A 41 7.16 16.23 -4.01
N ALA A 42 7.41 17.35 -3.33
CA ALA A 42 7.30 17.48 -1.87
C ALA A 42 6.01 18.17 -1.40
N GLY A 43 5.13 18.51 -2.36
CA GLY A 43 3.86 19.13 -2.08
C GLY A 43 2.93 18.29 -1.22
N ILE A 44 2.19 18.96 -0.34
CA ILE A 44 1.27 18.31 0.60
C ILE A 44 0.22 17.45 -0.12
N GLY A 45 -0.27 17.85 -1.29
CA GLY A 45 -1.24 17.06 -2.05
C GLY A 45 -0.63 15.78 -2.66
N THR A 46 0.61 15.83 -3.17
CA THR A 46 1.32 14.64 -3.68
C THR A 46 1.59 13.66 -2.54
N VAL A 47 2.08 14.18 -1.41
CA VAL A 47 2.32 13.39 -0.19
C VAL A 47 0.99 12.79 0.29
N ALA A 48 -0.04 13.60 0.49
CA ALA A 48 -1.34 13.14 0.98
C ALA A 48 -1.98 12.08 0.07
N ALA A 49 -1.91 12.23 -1.25
CA ALA A 49 -2.46 11.26 -2.20
C ALA A 49 -1.82 9.87 -2.03
N LEU A 50 -0.49 9.81 -1.89
CA LEU A 50 0.22 8.54 -1.67
C LEU A 50 0.00 7.99 -0.26
N LEU A 51 0.05 8.84 0.77
CA LEU A 51 -0.13 8.41 2.16
C LEU A 51 -1.56 7.90 2.42
N ALA A 52 -2.57 8.69 2.06
CA ALA A 52 -3.97 8.36 2.30
C ALA A 52 -4.38 7.10 1.53
N GLY A 53 -3.96 6.99 0.25
CA GLY A 53 -4.20 5.78 -0.54
C GLY A 53 -3.65 4.54 0.14
N THR A 54 -2.38 4.56 0.57
CA THR A 54 -1.74 3.39 1.20
C THR A 54 -2.37 3.08 2.55
N ALA A 55 -2.76 4.09 3.33
CA ALA A 55 -3.48 3.91 4.58
C ALA A 55 -4.81 3.17 4.37
N VAL A 56 -5.61 3.60 3.39
CA VAL A 56 -6.86 2.93 3.02
C VAL A 56 -6.59 1.50 2.55
N GLY A 57 -5.53 1.30 1.76
CA GLY A 57 -5.10 -0.03 1.33
C GLY A 57 -4.71 -0.94 2.50
N LEU A 58 -3.96 -0.43 3.48
CA LEU A 58 -3.57 -1.15 4.70
C LEU A 58 -4.79 -1.52 5.56
N LEU A 59 -5.78 -0.64 5.67
CA LEU A 59 -7.03 -0.90 6.39
C LEU A 59 -7.89 -1.94 5.68
N ALA A 60 -8.04 -1.85 4.35
CA ALA A 60 -8.74 -2.85 3.55
C ALA A 60 -8.04 -4.22 3.66
N ALA A 61 -6.71 -4.23 3.59
CA ALA A 61 -5.87 -5.40 3.78
C ALA A 61 -6.05 -6.03 5.18
N LEU A 62 -6.13 -5.20 6.23
CA LEU A 62 -6.40 -5.65 7.60
C LEU A 62 -7.79 -6.28 7.70
N ALA A 63 -8.82 -5.63 7.15
CA ALA A 63 -10.19 -6.15 7.16
C ALA A 63 -10.28 -7.51 6.46
N ILE A 64 -9.62 -7.66 5.30
CA ILE A 64 -9.53 -8.95 4.59
C ILE A 64 -8.82 -9.99 5.45
N THR A 65 -7.68 -9.64 6.06
CA THR A 65 -6.89 -10.55 6.90
C THR A 65 -7.69 -11.02 8.11
N ILE A 66 -8.39 -10.11 8.80
CA ILE A 66 -9.27 -10.44 9.93
C ILE A 66 -10.40 -11.37 9.47
N GLY A 67 -11.08 -11.05 8.36
CA GLY A 67 -12.13 -11.90 7.81
C GLY A 67 -11.66 -13.33 7.51
N LEU A 68 -10.45 -13.47 6.95
CA LEU A 68 -9.82 -14.76 6.68
C LEU A 68 -9.43 -15.53 7.95
N ILE A 69 -9.02 -14.84 9.01
CA ILE A 69 -8.72 -15.44 10.31
C ILE A 69 -10.01 -15.90 10.97
N LEU A 70 -11.03 -15.03 11.05
CA LEU A 70 -12.32 -15.33 11.68
C LEU A 70 -13.05 -16.50 11.01
N ASP A 71 -13.02 -16.63 9.68
CA ASP A 71 -13.59 -17.79 8.96
C ASP A 71 -12.90 -19.13 9.32
N ARG A 72 -11.69 -19.07 9.88
CA ARG A 72 -10.89 -20.25 10.22
C ARG A 72 -10.91 -20.62 11.70
N ILE A 73 -11.18 -19.67 12.60
CA ILE A 73 -11.23 -19.95 14.05
C ILE A 73 -12.16 -21.11 14.41
N PRO A 74 -13.42 -21.19 13.90
CA PRO A 74 -14.33 -22.27 14.28
C PRO A 74 -13.77 -23.66 13.96
N LYS A 75 -13.09 -23.80 12.81
CA LYS A 75 -12.46 -25.06 12.37
C LYS A 75 -11.26 -25.43 13.23
N LEU A 76 -10.50 -24.44 13.70
CA LEU A 76 -9.37 -24.66 14.60
C LEU A 76 -9.85 -25.10 15.99
N VAL A 77 -10.93 -24.50 16.49
CA VAL A 77 -11.56 -24.90 17.76
C VAL A 77 -12.10 -26.33 17.66
N GLU A 78 -12.82 -26.66 16.60
CA GLU A 78 -13.35 -28.01 16.36
C GLU A 78 -12.22 -29.05 16.23
N TYR A 79 -11.16 -28.74 15.49
CA TYR A 79 -9.99 -29.60 15.37
C TYR A 79 -9.27 -29.80 16.71
N SER A 80 -9.10 -28.73 17.50
CA SER A 80 -8.50 -28.80 18.83
C SER A 80 -9.33 -29.67 19.78
N TYR A 81 -10.65 -29.52 19.74
CA TYR A 81 -11.59 -30.32 20.53
C TYR A 81 -11.55 -31.81 20.14
N ASN A 82 -11.61 -32.11 18.85
CA ASN A 82 -11.56 -33.48 18.33
C ASN A 82 -10.20 -34.15 18.56
N SER A 83 -9.09 -33.41 18.44
CA SER A 83 -7.75 -33.93 18.77
C SER A 83 -7.59 -34.18 20.27
N PHE A 84 -8.25 -33.39 21.12
CA PHE A 84 -8.22 -33.58 22.57
C PHE A 84 -9.06 -34.79 22.99
N LEU A 85 -10.26 -34.95 22.41
CA LEU A 85 -11.14 -36.10 22.68
C LEU A 85 -10.62 -37.41 22.07
N GLY A 86 -10.07 -37.38 20.85
CA GLY A 86 -9.58 -38.57 20.15
C GLY A 86 -8.38 -39.25 20.82
N LYS A 87 -7.56 -38.51 21.59
CA LYS A 87 -6.45 -39.09 22.37
C LYS A 87 -6.87 -39.68 23.71
N ASN A 88 -8.04 -39.30 24.25
CA ASN A 88 -8.53 -39.76 25.56
C ASN A 88 -9.75 -40.71 25.46
N GLY A 89 -10.20 -41.01 24.25
CA GLY A 89 -11.43 -41.75 23.93
C GLY A 89 -11.46 -43.24 24.31
N LEU A 90 -10.43 -43.79 24.94
CA LEU A 90 -10.49 -45.15 25.51
C LEU A 90 -10.69 -45.19 27.03
N ALA A 91 -10.58 -44.07 27.75
CA ALA A 91 -10.65 -44.08 29.21
C ALA A 91 -11.72 -43.16 29.83
N THR A 92 -12.26 -42.17 29.10
CA THR A 92 -13.14 -41.15 29.70
C THR A 92 -14.64 -41.39 29.50
N ASN A 93 -15.05 -42.25 28.57
CA ASN A 93 -16.48 -42.58 28.37
C ASN A 93 -17.11 -43.43 29.49
N GLN A 94 -16.33 -43.94 30.45
CA GLN A 94 -16.89 -44.58 31.65
C GLN A 94 -17.06 -43.62 32.85
N LEU A 95 -16.34 -42.50 32.92
CA LEU A 95 -16.48 -41.59 34.06
C LEU A 95 -17.56 -40.51 33.87
N PHE A 96 -17.87 -40.11 32.63
CA PHE A 96 -18.80 -39.00 32.39
C PHE A 96 -20.29 -39.40 32.44
N CYS A 97 -20.62 -40.68 32.27
CA CYS A 97 -22.00 -41.17 32.46
C CYS A 97 -22.41 -41.26 33.95
N LEU A 98 -21.47 -41.24 34.89
CA LEU A 98 -21.77 -41.35 36.33
C LEU A 98 -22.03 -40.00 37.01
N SER A 99 -21.71 -38.86 36.38
CA SER A 99 -21.86 -37.54 37.02
C SER A 99 -23.11 -36.75 36.58
N LEU A 100 -23.76 -37.11 35.46
CA LEU A 100 -24.90 -36.35 34.90
C LEU A 100 -26.30 -36.83 35.32
N GLN A 101 -26.41 -37.82 36.22
CA GLN A 101 -27.71 -38.24 36.78
C GLN A 101 -28.11 -37.52 38.08
N CYS A 102 -27.35 -36.54 38.57
CA CYS A 102 -27.60 -35.93 39.89
C CYS A 102 -28.03 -34.46 39.92
N LEU A 103 -28.37 -33.80 38.80
CA LEU A 103 -28.92 -32.43 38.88
C LEU A 103 -30.24 -32.25 38.11
N HIS A 104 -31.29 -32.10 38.90
CA HIS A 104 -32.64 -31.63 38.55
C HIS A 104 -32.61 -30.17 38.00
N PRO A 105 -33.68 -29.70 37.32
CA PRO A 105 -33.65 -28.56 36.43
C PRO A 105 -33.90 -27.23 37.13
N TRP A 106 -33.20 -26.19 36.67
CA TRP A 106 -33.50 -24.79 37.00
C TRP A 106 -34.20 -24.09 35.84
N ASN A 107 -35.17 -23.29 36.24
CA ASN A 107 -36.21 -22.62 35.50
C ASN A 107 -35.64 -21.45 34.67
N SER A 108 -35.94 -21.40 33.36
CA SER A 108 -35.49 -20.35 32.45
C SER A 108 -36.56 -19.27 32.30
N SER A 109 -36.52 -18.26 33.16
CA SER A 109 -37.19 -16.98 32.93
C SER A 109 -36.43 -15.88 33.65
N VAL A 110 -36.03 -14.85 32.91
CA VAL A 110 -35.46 -13.53 33.27
C VAL A 110 -34.29 -13.23 32.33
N ILE A 111 -34.23 -11.99 31.84
CA ILE A 111 -33.36 -11.43 30.77
C ILE A 111 -34.01 -11.45 29.37
N ARG A 112 -35.17 -10.80 29.27
CA ARG A 112 -35.50 -9.89 28.18
C ARG A 112 -35.95 -8.60 28.86
N ASP A 113 -35.52 -7.45 28.30
CA ASP A 113 -35.92 -6.07 28.62
C ASP A 113 -34.77 -5.17 29.10
N ILE A 114 -33.89 -4.74 28.18
CA ILE A 114 -33.19 -3.44 28.28
C ILE A 114 -33.04 -2.82 26.87
N LEU A 115 -33.97 -1.88 26.61
CA LEU A 115 -33.92 -0.65 25.81
C LEU A 115 -33.94 -0.60 24.25
N PRO A 116 -34.85 0.23 23.67
CA PRO A 116 -34.96 0.59 22.25
C PRO A 116 -34.27 1.95 21.93
N ILE A 117 -34.30 2.37 20.65
CA ILE A 117 -34.14 3.75 20.05
C ILE A 117 -33.43 3.56 18.67
N GLN A 118 -33.74 4.18 17.53
CA GLN A 118 -34.80 5.06 17.01
C GLN A 118 -34.70 5.02 15.47
N ASP A 119 -35.83 5.21 14.79
CA ASP A 119 -35.92 5.47 13.36
C ASP A 119 -35.33 6.83 12.97
N PHE A 120 -34.65 6.89 11.82
CA PHE A 120 -34.48 8.14 11.06
C PHE A 120 -34.58 7.87 9.56
N THR A 121 -35.54 8.54 8.91
CA THR A 121 -35.78 8.54 7.47
C THR A 121 -35.44 9.92 6.89
N ILE A 122 -34.96 9.98 5.64
CA ILE A 122 -35.14 11.02 4.56
C ILE A 122 -34.03 10.73 3.51
N ARG A 123 -34.30 10.24 2.27
CA ARG A 123 -34.92 10.76 1.03
C ARG A 123 -34.14 11.82 0.21
N GLN A 124 -33.80 11.39 -1.02
CA GLN A 124 -33.75 12.06 -2.34
C GLN A 124 -32.61 13.03 -2.75
N ALA A 125 -31.89 12.73 -3.85
CA ALA A 125 -32.04 13.26 -5.23
C ALA A 125 -31.02 12.55 -6.19
N THR A 126 -31.37 11.82 -7.27
CA THR A 126 -31.63 12.20 -8.71
C THR A 126 -30.58 13.19 -9.32
N THR A 127 -30.00 13.12 -10.53
CA THR A 127 -30.10 12.36 -11.81
C THR A 127 -28.88 12.74 -12.71
N MET A 128 -28.61 11.96 -13.78
CA MET A 128 -27.76 12.20 -14.99
C MET A 128 -26.33 11.65 -14.93
N GLY A 129 -25.80 10.91 -15.92
CA GLY A 129 -26.24 10.66 -17.29
C GLY A 129 -25.48 9.49 -17.95
N ILE A 130 -26.10 8.98 -19.01
CA ILE A 130 -25.86 7.75 -19.77
C ILE A 130 -24.74 7.90 -20.84
N LEU A 131 -24.22 6.75 -21.31
CA LEU A 131 -23.38 6.42 -22.51
C LEU A 131 -21.90 6.15 -22.19
N LEU A 132 -21.32 4.96 -22.38
CA LEU A 132 -21.41 4.02 -23.51
C LEU A 132 -21.24 2.55 -23.09
N THR A 133 -22.22 1.71 -23.45
CA THR A 133 -22.08 0.25 -23.58
C THR A 133 -21.99 -0.14 -25.06
N ARG A 134 -20.96 -0.90 -25.43
CA ARG A 134 -20.90 -1.86 -26.55
C ARG A 134 -19.74 -2.80 -26.25
N GLY A 135 -19.84 -4.12 -26.21
CA GLY A 135 -20.82 -5.06 -26.76
C GLY A 135 -20.09 -6.08 -27.62
N ARG A 136 -20.02 -7.35 -27.17
CA ARG A 136 -19.84 -8.53 -28.03
C ARG A 136 -20.29 -9.78 -27.28
N LEU A 137 -21.54 -10.18 -27.51
CA LEU A 137 -21.96 -11.57 -27.47
C LEU A 137 -22.40 -11.91 -28.89
N VAL A 138 -21.71 -12.88 -29.49
CA VAL A 138 -22.05 -13.47 -30.79
C VAL A 138 -22.98 -14.64 -30.50
N PRO A 139 -24.21 -14.69 -31.05
CA PRO A 139 -24.99 -15.91 -31.07
C PRO A 139 -24.59 -16.73 -32.29
N THR A 140 -24.08 -17.94 -32.07
CA THR A 140 -23.96 -18.95 -33.13
C THR A 140 -25.33 -19.60 -33.35
N TRP A 141 -25.87 -19.44 -34.55
CA TRP A 141 -26.99 -20.21 -35.09
C TRP A 141 -26.43 -21.51 -35.67
N ASP A 142 -26.98 -22.65 -35.27
CA ASP A 142 -26.82 -23.90 -36.02
C ASP A 142 -28.12 -24.72 -35.95
N ASP A 143 -28.60 -25.08 -37.15
CA ASP A 143 -29.57 -26.11 -37.51
C ASP A 143 -30.93 -26.20 -36.79
N GLY A 144 -31.89 -25.38 -37.25
CA GLY A 144 -33.08 -25.88 -37.97
C GLY A 144 -33.98 -26.97 -37.36
N ARG A 145 -33.92 -27.28 -36.06
CA ARG A 145 -34.84 -28.19 -35.38
C ARG A 145 -35.33 -27.60 -34.07
N LEU A 146 -36.63 -27.30 -34.02
CA LEU A 146 -37.38 -27.04 -32.80
C LEU A 146 -37.47 -28.35 -32.00
N MET A 147 -36.43 -28.63 -31.22
CA MET A 147 -36.50 -29.62 -30.14
C MET A 147 -37.35 -29.00 -29.04
N VAL A 148 -38.64 -29.35 -28.99
CA VAL A 148 -39.45 -29.19 -27.78
C VAL A 148 -38.85 -30.14 -26.75
N GLN A 149 -37.94 -29.61 -25.95
CA GLN A 149 -37.33 -30.32 -24.84
C GLN A 149 -38.45 -30.59 -23.83
N GLY A 150 -38.82 -31.86 -23.71
CA GLY A 150 -39.85 -32.33 -22.79
C GLY A 150 -39.56 -31.78 -21.39
N SER A 151 -40.61 -31.22 -20.78
CA SER A 151 -40.60 -30.69 -19.42
C SER A 151 -40.03 -31.76 -18.47
N PRO A 152 -38.87 -31.52 -17.83
CA PRO A 152 -38.42 -32.37 -16.74
C PRO A 152 -39.46 -32.28 -15.63
N GLY A 153 -39.85 -33.41 -15.07
CA GLY A 153 -40.75 -33.47 -13.93
C GLY A 153 -40.22 -32.66 -12.73
N PRO A 154 -41.06 -32.39 -11.72
CA PRO A 154 -40.65 -31.66 -10.52
C PRO A 154 -39.69 -32.53 -9.71
N GLU A 155 -38.42 -32.54 -10.09
CA GLU A 155 -37.37 -32.91 -9.16
C GLU A 155 -37.52 -31.98 -7.95
N LYS A 156 -37.76 -32.59 -6.79
CA LYS A 156 -37.61 -31.96 -5.48
C LYS A 156 -36.14 -31.57 -5.35
N GLY A 157 -35.78 -30.47 -6.02
CA GLY A 157 -34.47 -29.86 -5.99
C GLY A 157 -34.20 -29.53 -4.54
N LYS A 158 -33.28 -30.28 -3.94
CA LYS A 158 -32.67 -29.90 -2.67
C LYS A 158 -32.23 -28.46 -2.86
N GLY A 159 -32.92 -27.53 -2.19
CA GLY A 159 -32.59 -26.13 -2.15
C GLY A 159 -31.20 -26.00 -1.55
N GLY A 160 -30.18 -26.16 -2.39
CA GLY A 160 -28.82 -25.88 -2.06
C GLY A 160 -28.79 -24.40 -1.77
N LEU A 161 -28.79 -24.06 -0.49
CA LEU A 161 -28.64 -22.71 0.00
C LEU A 161 -27.38 -22.15 -0.68
N VAL A 162 -27.58 -21.38 -1.76
CA VAL A 162 -26.49 -20.74 -2.48
C VAL A 162 -25.94 -19.72 -1.49
N ARG A 163 -24.88 -20.12 -0.78
CA ARG A 163 -24.22 -19.28 0.22
C ARG A 163 -23.73 -18.06 -0.55
N ASN A 164 -24.47 -16.95 -0.40
CA ASN A 164 -24.18 -15.66 -1.01
C ASN A 164 -22.76 -15.28 -0.60
N ASN A 165 -21.82 -15.50 -1.51
CA ASN A 165 -20.46 -15.03 -1.34
C ASN A 165 -20.55 -13.51 -1.16
N LEU A 166 -20.06 -13.03 -0.01
CA LEU A 166 -20.22 -11.63 0.36
C LEU A 166 -19.69 -10.72 -0.77
N PRO A 167 -20.53 -9.90 -1.40
CA PRO A 167 -20.12 -8.96 -2.45
C PRO A 167 -19.12 -7.90 -1.96
N SER A 168 -18.92 -7.77 -0.64
CA SER A 168 -17.99 -6.81 -0.04
C SER A 168 -16.52 -7.11 -0.35
N TYR A 169 -16.12 -8.37 -0.47
CA TYR A 169 -14.71 -8.71 -0.76
C TYR A 169 -14.28 -8.28 -2.17
N ASP A 170 -15.15 -8.49 -3.16
CA ASP A 170 -14.86 -8.12 -4.54
C ASP A 170 -14.70 -6.60 -4.68
N VAL A 171 -15.45 -5.82 -3.90
CA VAL A 171 -15.30 -4.35 -3.84
C VAL A 171 -13.99 -3.95 -3.17
N LEU A 172 -13.64 -4.55 -2.02
CA LEU A 172 -12.37 -4.27 -1.35
C LEU A 172 -11.15 -4.63 -2.23
N GLU A 173 -11.20 -5.76 -2.95
CA GLU A 173 -10.16 -6.13 -3.92
C GLU A 173 -10.08 -5.11 -5.07
N ALA A 174 -11.22 -4.64 -5.58
CA ALA A 174 -11.26 -3.61 -6.60
C ALA A 174 -10.64 -2.29 -6.12
N ILE A 175 -10.99 -1.82 -4.92
CA ILE A 175 -10.41 -0.63 -4.27
C ILE A 175 -8.90 -0.77 -4.14
N LEU A 176 -8.41 -1.92 -3.67
CA LEU A 176 -6.98 -2.18 -3.54
C LEU A 176 -6.27 -2.04 -4.88
N PHE A 177 -6.71 -2.73 -5.93
CA PHE A 177 -6.08 -2.60 -7.27
C PHE A 177 -6.03 -1.16 -7.74
N CYS A 178 -7.15 -0.49 -7.61
CA CYS A 178 -7.39 0.88 -7.98
C CYS A 178 -6.38 1.84 -7.33
N ILE A 179 -6.26 1.79 -6.00
CA ILE A 179 -5.30 2.60 -5.24
C ILE A 179 -3.87 2.26 -5.64
N HIS A 180 -3.54 0.98 -5.74
CA HIS A 180 -2.15 0.59 -6.00
C HIS A 180 -1.71 0.90 -7.44
N ASP A 181 -2.61 0.81 -8.41
CA ASP A 181 -2.35 1.18 -9.80
C ASP A 181 -2.05 2.69 -9.90
N SER A 182 -2.79 3.56 -9.20
CA SER A 182 -2.52 5.01 -9.20
C SER A 182 -1.19 5.34 -8.53
N GLN A 183 -0.89 4.72 -7.40
CA GLN A 183 0.36 4.93 -6.67
C GLN A 183 1.58 4.49 -7.48
N LEU A 184 1.45 3.36 -8.20
CA LEU A 184 2.54 2.84 -9.01
C LEU A 184 2.82 3.73 -10.23
N LEU A 185 1.78 4.24 -10.89
CA LEU A 185 1.93 5.20 -11.97
C LEU A 185 2.56 6.51 -11.49
N LEU A 186 2.16 7.00 -10.32
CA LEU A 186 2.75 8.19 -9.71
C LEU A 186 4.23 7.98 -9.35
N ALA A 187 4.58 6.82 -8.76
CA ALA A 187 5.98 6.47 -8.48
C ALA A 187 6.83 6.36 -9.76
N ILE A 188 6.27 5.83 -10.85
CA ILE A 188 6.95 5.82 -12.17
C ILE A 188 7.15 7.25 -12.68
N ALA A 189 6.13 8.11 -12.57
CA ALA A 189 6.23 9.50 -13.00
C ALA A 189 7.31 10.26 -12.22
N LEU A 190 7.36 10.10 -10.89
CA LEU A 190 8.41 10.66 -10.04
C LEU A 190 9.80 10.14 -10.44
N GLY A 191 9.93 8.82 -10.64
CA GLY A 191 11.18 8.20 -11.07
C GLY A 191 11.65 8.68 -12.45
N LEU A 192 10.73 8.83 -13.41
CA LEU A 192 11.02 9.34 -14.74
C LEU A 192 11.39 10.82 -14.72
N SER A 193 10.66 11.65 -13.96
CA SER A 193 10.94 13.10 -13.83
C SER A 193 12.39 13.33 -13.41
N PHE A 194 12.80 12.60 -12.36
CA PHE A 194 14.17 12.57 -11.88
C PHE A 194 15.12 12.18 -13.02
N HIS A 195 15.02 10.93 -13.51
CA HIS A 195 15.98 10.36 -14.45
C HIS A 195 16.07 11.08 -15.80
N LEU A 196 15.00 11.68 -16.30
CA LEU A 196 14.97 12.26 -17.64
C LEU A 196 15.53 13.68 -17.73
N GLY A 197 15.72 14.41 -16.63
CA GLY A 197 16.33 15.73 -16.76
C GLY A 197 16.38 16.60 -15.52
N THR A 198 15.63 16.31 -14.47
CA THR A 198 15.64 17.18 -13.28
C THR A 198 16.74 16.82 -12.29
N ASN A 199 17.43 15.68 -12.44
CA ASN A 199 18.55 15.26 -11.58
C ASN A 199 19.56 16.35 -11.22
N CYS A 200 19.82 17.29 -12.13
CA CYS A 200 20.81 18.34 -11.90
C CYS A 200 20.27 19.52 -11.07
N SER A 201 18.95 19.74 -11.01
CA SER A 201 18.32 20.86 -10.30
C SER A 201 17.48 20.42 -9.11
N THR A 202 17.07 19.15 -9.07
CA THR A 202 16.34 18.57 -7.95
C THR A 202 17.28 18.47 -6.75
N SER A 203 16.89 19.08 -5.63
CA SER A 203 17.64 18.97 -4.38
C SER A 203 17.61 17.53 -3.83
N GLN A 204 18.56 17.22 -2.98
CA GLN A 204 18.64 15.94 -2.30
C GLN A 204 17.44 15.70 -1.38
N TYR A 205 16.87 16.75 -0.78
CA TYR A 205 15.61 16.73 -0.04
C TYR A 205 14.45 16.21 -0.91
N HIS A 206 14.27 16.80 -2.10
CA HIS A 206 13.21 16.38 -3.02
C HIS A 206 13.44 14.95 -3.52
N LEU A 207 14.69 14.57 -3.81
CA LEU A 207 15.02 13.20 -4.16
C LEU A 207 14.67 12.22 -3.03
N ASP A 208 15.02 12.54 -1.79
CA ASP A 208 14.75 11.69 -0.65
C ASP A 208 13.24 11.51 -0.42
N ILE A 209 12.46 12.58 -0.51
CA ILE A 209 10.99 12.49 -0.49
C ILE A 209 10.48 11.61 -1.62
N ALA A 210 10.91 11.85 -2.87
CA ALA A 210 10.47 11.06 -4.02
C ALA A 210 10.77 9.56 -3.88
N MET A 211 11.93 9.20 -3.34
CA MET A 211 12.32 7.80 -3.10
C MET A 211 11.46 7.16 -2.01
N ASN A 212 11.22 7.87 -0.91
CA ASN A 212 10.35 7.41 0.19
C ASN A 212 8.88 7.26 -0.27
N LEU A 213 8.37 8.22 -1.04
CA LEU A 213 7.03 8.16 -1.65
C LEU A 213 6.90 6.99 -2.64
N SER A 214 7.94 6.73 -3.45
CA SER A 214 7.99 5.57 -4.33
C SER A 214 8.01 4.25 -3.55
N LEU A 215 8.70 4.22 -2.40
CA LEU A 215 8.70 3.07 -1.50
C LEU A 215 7.30 2.77 -0.93
N ILE A 216 6.54 3.81 -0.59
CA ILE A 216 5.15 3.68 -0.16
C ILE A 216 4.28 3.08 -1.28
N GLY A 217 4.48 3.50 -2.53
CA GLY A 217 3.82 2.88 -3.69
C GLY A 217 4.18 1.39 -3.84
N CYS A 218 5.44 1.02 -3.62
CA CYS A 218 5.88 -0.38 -3.60
C CYS A 218 5.24 -1.21 -2.48
N VAL A 219 5.09 -0.63 -1.28
CA VAL A 219 4.37 -1.26 -0.16
C VAL A 219 2.92 -1.54 -0.56
N GLY A 220 2.26 -0.56 -1.18
CA GLY A 220 0.91 -0.72 -1.70
C GLY A 220 0.80 -1.88 -2.68
N PHE A 221 1.65 -1.90 -3.71
CA PHE A 221 1.69 -3.00 -4.67
C PHE A 221 1.87 -4.37 -4.00
N LEU A 222 2.80 -4.48 -3.04
CA LEU A 222 3.08 -5.74 -2.35
C LEU A 222 1.86 -6.24 -1.55
N LEU A 223 1.12 -5.34 -0.91
CA LEU A 223 -0.15 -5.67 -0.24
C LEU A 223 -1.17 -6.21 -1.24
N ALA A 224 -1.41 -5.51 -2.35
CA ALA A 224 -2.32 -5.96 -3.40
C ALA A 224 -1.95 -7.35 -3.91
N PHE A 225 -0.68 -7.53 -4.24
CA PHE A 225 -0.16 -8.74 -4.86
C PHE A 225 -0.25 -9.95 -3.94
N THR A 226 -0.05 -9.74 -2.64
CA THR A 226 -0.09 -10.83 -1.64
C THR A 226 -1.50 -11.15 -1.16
N LEU A 227 -2.39 -10.17 -1.04
CA LEU A 227 -3.71 -10.36 -0.44
C LEU A 227 -4.83 -10.60 -1.45
N VAL A 228 -4.78 -9.98 -2.62
CA VAL A 228 -5.87 -10.13 -3.61
C VAL A 228 -5.90 -11.55 -4.13
N ARG A 229 -7.02 -12.25 -3.93
CA ARG A 229 -7.10 -13.69 -4.21
C ARG A 229 -7.01 -13.96 -5.70
N ASN A 230 -7.74 -13.16 -6.47
CA ASN A 230 -7.89 -13.32 -7.91
C ASN A 230 -6.95 -12.39 -8.68
N TYR A 231 -5.71 -12.21 -8.20
CA TYR A 231 -4.73 -11.32 -8.83
C TYR A 231 -4.51 -11.63 -10.32
N TRP A 232 -4.60 -12.91 -10.69
CA TRP A 232 -4.40 -13.41 -12.05
C TRP A 232 -5.66 -13.53 -12.91
N ALA A 233 -6.82 -13.04 -12.44
CA ALA A 233 -8.06 -13.09 -13.21
C ALA A 233 -7.95 -12.34 -14.56
N ALA A 234 -7.11 -11.31 -14.61
CA ALA A 234 -6.79 -10.55 -15.83
C ALA A 234 -5.27 -10.59 -16.07
N PRO A 235 -4.72 -11.69 -16.64
CA PRO A 235 -3.27 -11.94 -16.63
C PRO A 235 -2.46 -10.86 -17.34
N ILE A 236 -3.01 -10.23 -18.39
CA ILE A 236 -2.36 -9.12 -19.09
C ILE A 236 -2.21 -7.91 -18.15
N ALA A 237 -3.26 -7.53 -17.43
CA ALA A 237 -3.21 -6.42 -16.48
C ALA A 237 -2.26 -6.73 -15.31
N SER A 238 -2.29 -7.96 -14.79
CA SER A 238 -1.35 -8.45 -13.77
C SER A 238 0.11 -8.35 -14.22
N GLY A 239 0.38 -8.71 -15.47
CA GLY A 239 1.71 -8.61 -16.08
C GLY A 239 2.18 -7.17 -16.22
N ILE A 240 1.31 -6.26 -16.67
CA ILE A 240 1.61 -4.82 -16.75
C ILE A 240 1.94 -4.26 -15.37
N ARG A 241 1.14 -4.57 -14.33
CA ARG A 241 1.40 -4.12 -12.96
C ARG A 241 2.74 -4.59 -12.44
N ILE A 242 3.10 -5.87 -12.66
CA ILE A 242 4.40 -6.40 -12.27
C ILE A 242 5.52 -5.67 -13.02
N ALA A 243 5.37 -5.43 -14.33
CA ALA A 243 6.36 -4.68 -15.10
C ALA A 243 6.53 -3.25 -14.57
N CYS A 244 5.44 -2.54 -14.30
CA CYS A 244 5.45 -1.22 -13.68
C CYS A 244 6.14 -1.22 -12.31
N PHE A 245 5.86 -2.22 -11.47
CA PHE A 245 6.53 -2.40 -10.18
C PHE A 245 8.04 -2.62 -10.32
N MET A 246 8.45 -3.45 -11.28
CA MET A 246 9.86 -3.67 -11.58
C MET A 246 10.56 -2.39 -12.08
N VAL A 247 9.86 -1.54 -12.83
CA VAL A 247 10.38 -0.22 -13.26
C VAL A 247 10.60 0.71 -12.07
N VAL A 248 9.66 0.78 -11.11
CA VAL A 248 9.84 1.57 -9.88
C VAL A 248 11.02 1.06 -9.06
N LEU A 249 11.09 -0.25 -8.82
CA LEU A 249 12.23 -0.85 -8.12
C LEU A 249 13.55 -0.57 -8.84
N TYR A 250 13.55 -0.60 -10.18
CA TYR A 250 14.72 -0.28 -10.98
C TYR A 250 15.17 1.17 -10.76
N PHE A 251 14.27 2.16 -10.79
CA PHE A 251 14.60 3.57 -10.54
C PHE A 251 15.14 3.82 -9.12
N ILE A 252 14.54 3.17 -8.14
CA ILE A 252 15.03 3.24 -6.77
C ILE A 252 16.43 2.60 -6.67
N SER A 253 16.63 1.44 -7.28
CA SER A 253 17.90 0.68 -7.21
C SER A 253 19.04 1.41 -7.90
N ILE A 254 18.81 2.00 -9.07
CA ILE A 254 19.85 2.77 -9.79
C ILE A 254 20.23 4.04 -9.01
N THR A 255 19.27 4.73 -8.39
CA THR A 255 19.51 5.91 -7.55
C THR A 255 20.39 5.55 -6.36
N ILE A 256 20.02 4.49 -5.64
CA ILE A 256 20.83 3.94 -4.55
C ILE A 256 22.23 3.57 -5.01
N ASN A 257 22.34 2.84 -6.12
CA ASN A 257 23.63 2.42 -6.63
C ASN A 257 24.52 3.62 -6.97
N ASN A 258 23.94 4.70 -7.49
CA ASN A 258 24.67 5.94 -7.75
C ASN A 258 25.15 6.61 -6.45
N GLN A 259 24.30 6.67 -5.41
CA GLN A 259 24.71 7.19 -4.09
C GLN A 259 25.81 6.33 -3.45
N LEU A 260 25.67 5.00 -3.50
CA LEU A 260 26.66 4.04 -3.02
C LEU A 260 28.01 4.23 -3.73
N ASN A 261 28.00 4.42 -5.05
CA ASN A 261 29.22 4.60 -5.83
C ASN A 261 29.86 5.98 -5.62
N ALA A 262 29.06 7.01 -5.31
CA ALA A 262 29.57 8.32 -4.93
C ALA A 262 30.24 8.30 -3.53
N GLY A 263 29.83 7.37 -2.67
CA GLY A 263 30.42 7.12 -1.36
C GLY A 263 30.06 8.18 -0.31
N LEU A 264 29.15 9.11 -0.63
CA LEU A 264 28.70 10.18 0.23
C LEU A 264 27.18 10.21 0.26
N SER A 265 26.61 10.24 1.46
CA SER A 265 25.20 10.58 1.68
C SER A 265 25.13 11.72 2.69
N PRO A 266 24.18 12.66 2.53
CA PRO A 266 23.92 13.61 3.60
C PRO A 266 23.36 12.85 4.81
N GLU A 267 23.37 13.56 5.93
CA GLU A 267 22.63 13.18 7.12
C GLU A 267 21.17 12.83 6.76
N TYR A 268 20.68 11.72 7.32
CA TYR A 268 19.34 11.22 7.04
C TYR A 268 18.25 12.17 7.56
N GLU A 269 18.42 12.68 8.78
CA GLU A 269 17.48 13.58 9.43
C GLU A 269 18.28 14.67 10.17
N PRO A 270 18.23 15.93 9.71
CA PRO A 270 18.95 17.01 10.38
C PRO A 270 18.38 17.27 11.79
N PRO A 271 19.21 17.67 12.77
CA PRO A 271 18.71 17.99 14.10
C PRO A 271 17.89 19.29 14.07
N SER A 272 16.81 19.34 14.86
CA SER A 272 15.94 20.52 14.97
C SER A 272 16.62 21.79 15.47
N SER A 273 17.80 21.67 16.09
CA SER A 273 18.61 22.82 16.52
C SER A 273 19.38 23.49 15.37
N ARG A 274 19.47 22.85 14.20
CA ARG A 274 20.28 23.29 13.07
C ARG A 274 19.37 23.64 11.91
N ASN A 275 19.54 24.84 11.37
CA ASN A 275 18.75 25.32 10.25
C ASN A 275 19.41 25.07 8.89
N ASP A 276 20.69 24.70 8.88
CA ASP A 276 21.45 24.50 7.65
C ASP A 276 21.74 23.01 7.49
N SER A 277 21.54 22.47 6.28
CA SER A 277 21.78 21.06 6.03
C SER A 277 22.15 20.79 4.58
N LEU A 278 23.05 19.83 4.39
CA LEU A 278 23.45 19.34 3.08
C LEU A 278 22.31 18.69 2.28
N ILE A 279 21.16 18.38 2.91
CA ILE A 279 19.98 17.88 2.18
C ILE A 279 19.40 18.93 1.20
N LEU A 280 19.71 20.21 1.38
CA LEU A 280 19.25 21.30 0.51
C LEU A 280 20.11 21.45 -0.75
N LEU A 281 21.27 20.81 -0.82
CA LEU A 281 22.10 20.80 -2.03
C LEU A 281 21.43 19.98 -3.14
N GLU A 282 21.84 20.21 -4.38
CA GLU A 282 21.41 19.44 -5.54
C GLU A 282 21.76 17.95 -5.38
N ALA A 283 20.83 17.07 -5.71
CA ALA A 283 20.99 15.62 -5.58
C ALA A 283 22.20 15.09 -6.39
N ALA A 284 22.52 15.75 -7.51
CA ALA A 284 23.68 15.43 -8.33
C ALA A 284 25.00 15.40 -7.54
N CYS A 285 25.13 16.22 -6.49
CA CYS A 285 26.31 16.28 -5.63
C CYS A 285 26.56 14.97 -4.87
N PHE A 286 25.50 14.19 -4.62
CA PHE A 286 25.57 12.91 -3.90
C PHE A 286 25.48 11.68 -4.82
N LEU A 287 25.24 11.88 -6.11
CA LEU A 287 25.07 10.79 -7.09
C LEU A 287 26.31 10.58 -7.97
N ASN A 288 27.27 11.49 -7.93
CA ASN A 288 28.48 11.42 -8.72
C ASN A 288 29.72 11.63 -7.85
N LYS A 289 30.67 10.70 -7.96
CA LYS A 289 31.93 10.70 -7.23
C LYS A 289 32.81 11.93 -7.48
N THR A 290 32.76 12.54 -8.67
CA THR A 290 33.57 13.73 -8.95
C THR A 290 33.13 14.92 -8.09
N TYR A 291 31.82 15.15 -8.01
CA TYR A 291 31.26 16.23 -7.19
C TYR A 291 31.37 16.01 -5.69
N SER A 292 31.33 14.74 -5.30
CA SER A 292 31.44 14.34 -3.90
C SER A 292 32.80 14.77 -3.32
N ILE A 293 33.88 14.68 -4.11
CA ILE A 293 35.22 15.15 -3.73
C ILE A 293 35.26 16.67 -3.56
N ASP A 294 34.68 17.41 -4.52
CA ASP A 294 34.64 18.88 -4.48
C ASP A 294 33.82 19.36 -3.27
N LEU A 295 32.66 18.75 -3.02
CA LEU A 295 31.80 19.06 -1.88
C LEU A 295 32.55 18.90 -0.56
N ASN A 296 33.23 17.77 -0.36
CA ASN A 296 33.99 17.51 0.87
C ASN A 296 35.11 18.55 1.07
N SER A 297 35.74 19.03 0.00
CA SER A 297 36.75 20.08 0.07
C SER A 297 36.18 21.43 0.51
N THR A 298 34.95 21.76 0.11
CA THR A 298 34.29 23.03 0.49
C THR A 298 33.74 23.02 1.91
N ILE A 299 33.21 21.89 2.36
CA ILE A 299 32.73 21.74 3.75
C ILE A 299 33.91 21.86 4.73
N GLY A 300 35.05 21.23 4.41
CA GLY A 300 36.24 21.23 5.25
C GLY A 300 35.92 20.79 6.68
N ASN A 301 36.25 21.63 7.67
CA ASN A 301 36.00 21.33 9.08
C ASN A 301 34.63 21.81 9.60
N HIS A 302 33.77 22.38 8.75
CA HIS A 302 32.49 22.98 9.15
C HIS A 302 31.31 21.99 9.21
N THR A 303 31.59 20.71 9.43
CA THR A 303 30.56 19.65 9.47
C THR A 303 29.53 19.84 10.58
N GLU A 304 29.86 20.58 11.65
CA GLU A 304 28.91 20.89 12.72
C GLU A 304 27.80 21.86 12.26
N LEU A 305 28.08 22.69 11.25
CA LEU A 305 27.15 23.71 10.76
C LEU A 305 26.19 23.18 9.70
N VAL A 306 26.67 22.33 8.79
CA VAL A 306 25.86 21.81 7.66
C VAL A 306 25.50 20.33 7.79
N GLY A 307 26.08 19.64 8.77
CA GLY A 307 25.96 18.19 8.93
C GLY A 307 27.17 17.43 8.41
N ARG A 308 27.25 16.19 8.85
CA ARG A 308 28.32 15.28 8.44
C ARG A 308 27.94 14.62 7.13
N VAL A 309 28.93 14.47 6.26
CA VAL A 309 28.83 13.53 5.15
C VAL A 309 29.30 12.20 5.69
N ASP A 310 28.36 11.31 5.99
CA ASP A 310 28.69 10.00 6.50
C ASP A 310 29.08 9.08 5.33
N GLU A 311 30.28 8.52 5.40
CA GLU A 311 30.72 7.43 4.51
C GLU A 311 29.93 6.13 4.78
N LYS A 312 29.32 6.04 5.97
CA LYS A 312 28.51 4.90 6.38
C LYS A 312 27.04 5.25 6.32
N ILE A 313 26.35 4.62 5.36
CA ILE A 313 24.89 4.66 5.28
C ILE A 313 24.31 4.25 6.64
N PRO A 314 23.41 5.06 7.22
CA PRO A 314 22.85 4.77 8.52
C PRO A 314 22.20 3.38 8.57
N ILE A 315 22.28 2.76 9.74
CA ILE A 315 21.73 1.41 9.98
C ILE A 315 20.24 1.34 9.65
N MET A 316 19.51 2.46 9.72
CA MET A 316 18.07 2.58 9.43
C MET A 316 17.79 3.42 8.17
N SER A 317 18.62 3.30 7.13
CA SER A 317 18.35 3.97 5.85
C SER A 317 17.33 3.19 5.00
N TYR A 318 16.55 3.91 4.17
CA TYR A 318 15.61 3.36 3.17
C TYR A 318 16.24 2.27 2.30
N HIS A 319 17.55 2.32 2.09
CA HIS A 319 18.36 1.28 1.46
C HIS A 319 18.01 -0.13 1.95
N LYS A 320 17.91 -0.33 3.27
CA LYS A 320 17.59 -1.66 3.84
C LYS A 320 16.12 -2.03 3.66
N PHE A 321 15.22 -1.05 3.74
CA PHE A 321 13.80 -1.30 3.47
C PHE A 321 13.55 -1.70 2.02
N ILE A 322 14.33 -1.15 1.08
CA ILE A 322 14.25 -1.52 -0.34
C ILE A 322 14.74 -2.95 -0.56
N TRP A 323 15.84 -3.35 0.08
CA TRP A 323 16.26 -4.75 0.08
C TRP A 323 15.20 -5.67 0.70
N ALA A 324 14.62 -5.28 1.84
CA ALA A 324 13.56 -6.05 2.49
C ALA A 324 12.33 -6.19 1.58
N ILE A 325 11.83 -5.10 1.01
CA ILE A 325 10.71 -5.11 0.05
C ILE A 325 11.05 -5.94 -1.17
N GLY A 326 12.26 -5.79 -1.73
CA GLY A 326 12.71 -6.58 -2.88
C GLY A 326 12.68 -8.07 -2.59
N ILE A 327 13.27 -8.50 -1.47
CA ILE A 327 13.30 -9.91 -1.04
C ILE A 327 11.88 -10.45 -0.81
N VAL A 328 11.05 -9.72 -0.06
CA VAL A 328 9.66 -10.12 0.22
C VAL A 328 8.82 -10.16 -1.05
N SER A 329 9.04 -9.24 -1.99
CA SER A 329 8.36 -9.20 -3.29
C SER A 329 8.75 -10.38 -4.17
N ILE A 330 10.05 -10.71 -4.23
CA ILE A 330 10.53 -11.90 -4.97
C ILE A 330 9.93 -13.18 -4.36
N ALA A 331 9.98 -13.32 -3.03
CA ALA A 331 9.40 -14.48 -2.35
C ALA A 331 7.88 -14.58 -2.60
N SER A 332 7.16 -13.46 -2.54
CA SER A 332 5.75 -13.37 -2.87
C SER A 332 5.48 -13.75 -4.33
N ALA A 333 6.34 -13.31 -5.25
CA ALA A 333 6.20 -13.59 -6.68
C ALA A 333 6.40 -15.06 -6.99
N LEU A 334 7.46 -15.67 -6.43
CA LEU A 334 7.70 -17.11 -6.53
C LEU A 334 6.52 -17.90 -5.98
N PHE A 335 5.99 -17.48 -4.82
CA PHE A 335 4.84 -18.12 -4.21
C PHE A 335 3.57 -18.02 -5.07
N ARG A 336 3.31 -16.87 -5.69
CA ARG A 336 2.17 -16.65 -6.58
C ARG A 336 2.32 -17.37 -7.92
N ILE A 337 3.51 -17.37 -8.50
CA ILE A 337 3.82 -18.14 -9.72
C ILE A 337 3.61 -19.63 -9.45
N TYR A 338 4.08 -20.12 -8.30
CA TYR A 338 3.83 -21.50 -7.88
C TYR A 338 2.33 -21.81 -7.78
N GLN A 339 1.54 -20.92 -7.17
CA GLN A 339 0.08 -21.07 -7.11
C GLN A 339 -0.56 -21.10 -8.50
N LEU A 340 -0.13 -20.20 -9.39
CA LEU A 340 -0.60 -20.09 -10.76
C LEU A 340 -0.31 -21.36 -11.57
N ILE A 341 0.92 -21.89 -11.49
CA ILE A 341 1.30 -23.15 -12.17
C ILE A 341 0.48 -24.32 -11.64
N ARG A 342 0.25 -24.38 -10.32
CA ARG A 342 -0.43 -25.52 -9.68
C ARG A 342 -1.95 -25.52 -9.86
N HIS A 343 -2.59 -24.35 -9.85
CA HIS A 343 -4.05 -24.23 -9.84
C HIS A 343 -4.63 -23.56 -11.09
N GLY A 344 -3.78 -23.08 -12.01
CA GLY A 344 -4.20 -22.31 -13.17
C GLY A 344 -4.65 -20.89 -12.79
N THR A 345 -5.28 -20.21 -13.76
CA THR A 345 -5.82 -18.84 -13.64
C THR A 345 -7.05 -18.76 -12.76
N ASP A 346 -7.78 -19.86 -12.62
CA ASP A 346 -9.07 -19.92 -11.91
C ASP A 346 -8.90 -19.88 -10.38
N GLY A 347 -7.65 -19.73 -9.93
CA GLY A 347 -7.27 -19.78 -8.53
C GLY A 347 -7.54 -21.17 -7.93
N PRO A 348 -7.25 -21.37 -6.64
CA PRO A 348 -7.85 -22.48 -5.93
C PRO A 348 -9.36 -22.29 -6.01
N ALA A 349 -10.01 -23.05 -6.90
CA ALA A 349 -11.45 -23.01 -7.08
C ALA A 349 -12.09 -23.03 -5.70
N ARG A 350 -13.06 -22.14 -5.48
CA ARG A 350 -13.96 -22.20 -4.32
C ARG A 350 -14.81 -23.45 -4.48
N LYS A 351 -14.18 -24.63 -4.54
CA LYS A 351 -14.84 -25.91 -4.39
C LYS A 351 -15.55 -25.75 -3.06
N THR A 352 -16.86 -25.56 -3.14
CA THR A 352 -17.81 -25.91 -2.12
C THR A 352 -17.41 -27.30 -1.69
N ARG A 353 -16.53 -27.37 -0.67
CA ARG A 353 -16.06 -28.63 -0.14
C ARG A 353 -17.34 -29.32 0.30
N GLY A 354 -17.69 -30.39 -0.41
CA GLY A 354 -18.67 -31.33 0.08
C GLY A 354 -18.26 -31.69 1.50
N LEU A 355 -19.24 -31.76 2.38
CA LEU A 355 -19.09 -31.93 3.83
C LEU A 355 -18.19 -33.14 4.21
N ASP A 356 -17.90 -34.04 3.28
CA ASP A 356 -17.39 -35.38 3.55
C ASP A 356 -15.89 -35.56 3.28
N GLY A 357 -15.17 -34.51 2.86
CA GLY A 357 -13.74 -34.59 2.59
C GLY A 357 -12.90 -34.09 3.77
N ASP A 358 -12.56 -34.98 4.71
CA ASP A 358 -11.64 -34.75 5.84
C ASP A 358 -10.16 -34.60 5.37
N GLU A 359 -9.94 -33.78 4.33
CA GLU A 359 -8.60 -33.42 3.90
C GLU A 359 -7.99 -32.46 4.92
N SER A 360 -6.98 -32.96 5.63
CA SER A 360 -6.13 -32.25 6.61
C SER A 360 -6.00 -30.75 6.35
N LEU A 361 -6.90 -29.99 6.98
CA LEU A 361 -7.02 -28.54 6.82
C LEU A 361 -5.86 -27.78 7.50
N GLY A 362 -4.94 -28.49 8.16
CA GLY A 362 -4.11 -27.94 9.23
C GLY A 362 -2.88 -27.14 8.79
N PHE A 363 -2.07 -27.64 7.85
CA PHE A 363 -0.70 -27.10 7.71
C PHE A 363 -0.57 -26.00 6.65
N ARG A 364 -0.97 -26.26 5.41
CA ARG A 364 -0.82 -25.30 4.28
C ARG A 364 -1.64 -24.02 4.50
N SER A 365 -2.82 -24.19 5.07
CA SER A 365 -3.73 -23.10 5.42
C SER A 365 -3.06 -22.16 6.42
N THR A 366 -2.46 -22.71 7.47
CA THR A 366 -1.80 -21.95 8.53
C THR A 366 -0.56 -21.20 8.01
N ILE A 367 0.27 -21.85 7.17
CA ILE A 367 1.43 -21.18 6.54
C ILE A 367 1.00 -19.96 5.73
N LEU A 368 -0.08 -20.08 4.95
CA LEU A 368 -0.62 -18.98 4.15
C LEU A 368 -1.01 -17.78 5.01
N VAL A 369 -1.71 -18.02 6.13
CA VAL A 369 -2.11 -16.94 7.05
C VAL A 369 -0.90 -16.31 7.72
N ILE A 370 0.06 -17.11 8.18
CA ILE A 370 1.30 -16.61 8.77
C ILE A 370 2.05 -15.73 7.76
N TRP A 371 2.17 -16.19 6.51
CA TRP A 371 2.81 -15.44 5.43
C TRP A 371 2.10 -14.10 5.17
N TRP A 372 0.78 -14.10 5.00
CA TRP A 372 0.01 -12.88 4.77
C TRP A 372 0.11 -11.90 5.92
N SER A 373 -0.02 -12.38 7.16
CA SER A 373 0.14 -11.55 8.35
C SER A 373 1.55 -10.96 8.45
N ALA A 374 2.59 -11.75 8.17
CA ALA A 374 3.97 -11.29 8.19
C ALA A 374 4.23 -10.21 7.13
N VAL A 375 3.73 -10.39 5.90
CA VAL A 375 3.83 -9.39 4.84
C VAL A 375 3.09 -8.11 5.24
N TRP A 376 1.85 -8.24 5.75
CA TRP A 376 1.06 -7.09 6.18
C TRP A 376 1.74 -6.29 7.30
N VAL A 377 2.26 -6.97 8.34
CA VAL A 377 3.01 -6.32 9.43
C VAL A 377 4.27 -5.64 8.89
N GLY A 378 5.02 -6.30 8.02
CA GLY A 378 6.21 -5.71 7.41
C GLY A 378 5.88 -4.46 6.59
N CYS A 379 4.82 -4.50 5.79
CA CYS A 379 4.30 -3.37 5.03
C CYS A 379 3.88 -2.22 5.95
N LEU A 380 3.19 -2.51 7.06
CA LEU A 380 2.77 -1.52 8.04
C LEU A 380 3.97 -0.81 8.69
N VAL A 381 4.98 -1.58 9.10
CA VAL A 381 6.19 -1.01 9.73
C VAL A 381 6.92 -0.08 8.78
N ILE A 382 7.12 -0.51 7.53
CA ILE A 382 7.78 0.33 6.51
C ILE A 382 6.94 1.57 6.24
N TYR A 383 5.62 1.43 6.08
CA TYR A 383 4.72 2.56 5.88
C TYR A 383 4.82 3.59 7.00
N ILE A 384 4.69 3.18 8.27
CA ILE A 384 4.76 4.09 9.42
C ILE A 384 6.11 4.81 9.46
N TRP A 385 7.21 4.06 9.27
CA TRP A 385 8.55 4.64 9.27
C TRP A 385 8.71 5.69 8.17
N THR A 386 8.33 5.34 6.94
CA THR A 386 8.47 6.23 5.78
C THR A 386 7.58 7.46 5.89
N VAL A 387 6.34 7.32 6.39
CA VAL A 387 5.45 8.46 6.68
C VAL A 387 6.09 9.38 7.70
N TRP A 388 6.56 8.83 8.82
CA TRP A 388 7.18 9.61 9.88
C TRP A 388 8.38 10.40 9.34
N HIS A 389 9.28 9.74 8.62
CA HIS A 389 10.43 10.37 8.00
C HIS A 389 10.06 11.51 7.04
N VAL A 390 9.12 11.27 6.11
CA VAL A 390 8.67 12.28 5.13
C VAL A 390 8.04 13.49 5.84
N LEU A 391 7.26 13.28 6.90
CA LEU A 391 6.66 14.37 7.64
C LEU A 391 7.70 15.18 8.42
N THR A 392 8.64 14.50 9.10
CA THR A 392 9.68 15.17 9.88
C THR A 392 10.61 15.99 9.00
N ILE A 393 11.05 15.47 7.85
CA ILE A 393 11.95 16.21 6.96
C ILE A 393 11.25 17.42 6.31
N ARG A 394 9.95 17.31 5.99
CA ARG A 394 9.14 18.43 5.48
C ARG A 394 8.96 19.52 6.52
N GLU A 395 8.67 19.14 7.77
CA GLU A 395 8.57 20.07 8.90
C GLU A 395 9.91 20.79 9.11
N TRP A 396 11.03 20.04 9.13
CA TRP A 396 12.36 20.62 9.26
C TRP A 396 12.68 21.63 8.14
N VAL A 397 12.44 21.28 6.88
CA VAL A 397 12.70 22.21 5.76
C VAL A 397 11.81 23.45 5.86
N SER A 398 10.55 23.30 6.25
CA SER A 398 9.63 24.42 6.49
C SER A 398 10.15 25.37 7.57
N ASP A 399 10.71 24.84 8.66
CA ASP A 399 11.20 25.63 9.80
C ASP A 399 12.61 26.19 9.59
N SER A 400 13.38 25.61 8.66
CA SER A 400 14.77 25.99 8.37
C SER A 400 14.92 27.44 7.88
N GLY A 401 13.86 28.03 7.31
CA GLY A 401 13.86 29.35 6.70
C GLY A 401 14.61 29.43 5.36
N TRP A 402 14.86 28.28 4.72
CA TRP A 402 15.51 28.23 3.40
C TRP A 402 14.52 28.41 2.25
N ILE A 403 13.31 27.85 2.37
CA ILE A 403 12.25 28.00 1.37
C ILE A 403 11.83 29.47 1.26
N GLN A 404 11.72 29.95 0.03
CA GLN A 404 11.16 31.27 -0.25
C GLN A 404 9.66 31.27 0.06
N PRO A 405 9.16 32.15 0.95
CA PRO A 405 7.72 32.30 1.15
C PRO A 405 7.09 32.92 -0.11
N ASP A 406 5.88 32.48 -0.47
CA ASP A 406 5.09 33.09 -1.54
C ASP A 406 4.01 34.02 -0.96
N ASP A 407 3.26 34.70 -1.85
CA ASP A 407 2.20 35.65 -1.45
C ASP A 407 1.08 35.01 -0.62
N PHE A 408 0.98 33.67 -0.59
CA PHE A 408 -0.14 32.94 0.00
C PHE A 408 0.25 32.09 1.22
N SER A 409 1.50 31.69 1.34
CA SER A 409 1.98 30.73 2.31
C SER A 409 3.46 30.96 2.65
N SER A 410 3.84 30.63 3.88
CA SER A 410 5.25 30.64 4.27
C SER A 410 6.07 29.54 3.59
N ASN A 411 5.40 28.53 3.03
CA ASN A 411 6.01 27.40 2.35
C ASN A 411 5.08 26.97 1.20
N PRO A 412 5.45 27.23 -0.07
CA PRO A 412 4.66 26.86 -1.24
C PRO A 412 4.35 25.35 -1.34
N GLU A 413 5.16 24.48 -0.70
CA GLU A 413 4.90 23.04 -0.66
C GLU A 413 3.71 22.66 0.22
N ASN A 414 3.26 23.56 1.10
CA ASN A 414 2.05 23.37 1.91
C ASN A 414 0.78 23.88 1.21
N ASP A 415 0.90 24.52 0.04
CA ASP A 415 -0.25 24.93 -0.75
C ASP A 415 -0.67 23.81 -1.73
N VAL A 416 -1.98 23.55 -1.82
CA VAL A 416 -2.57 22.44 -2.59
C VAL A 416 -2.81 22.81 -4.07
N ARG A 417 -2.22 23.91 -4.55
CA ARG A 417 -2.59 24.51 -5.84
C ARG A 417 -1.87 23.94 -7.04
N SER A 418 -0.75 23.23 -6.86
CA SER A 418 -0.01 22.72 -8.01
C SER A 418 -0.85 21.67 -8.76
N PHE A 419 -0.76 21.70 -10.10
CA PHE A 419 -1.51 20.77 -10.93
C PHE A 419 -1.13 19.31 -10.62
N GLY A 420 0.14 19.03 -10.33
CA GLY A 420 0.61 17.70 -9.95
C GLY A 420 -0.10 17.17 -8.70
N GLN A 421 -0.26 18.02 -7.67
CA GLN A 421 -0.95 17.67 -6.43
C GLN A 421 -2.44 17.39 -6.65
N ILE A 422 -3.14 18.29 -7.36
CA ILE A 422 -4.57 18.13 -7.64
C ILE A 422 -4.82 16.89 -8.49
N ALA A 423 -4.01 16.66 -9.53
CA ALA A 423 -4.14 15.50 -10.38
C ALA A 423 -3.97 14.19 -9.59
N ALA A 424 -3.00 14.12 -8.66
CA ALA A 424 -2.79 12.95 -7.82
C ALA A 424 -3.97 12.67 -6.88
N VAL A 425 -4.53 13.72 -6.25
CA VAL A 425 -5.70 13.61 -5.37
C VAL A 425 -6.94 13.21 -6.17
N VAL A 426 -7.25 13.92 -7.26
CA VAL A 426 -8.41 13.65 -8.11
C VAL A 426 -8.34 12.26 -8.73
N ALA A 427 -7.16 11.81 -9.16
CA ALA A 427 -6.99 10.45 -9.66
C ALA A 427 -7.32 9.43 -8.56
N SER A 428 -6.83 9.64 -7.34
CA SER A 428 -7.10 8.75 -6.20
C SER A 428 -8.58 8.74 -5.79
N GLU A 429 -9.24 9.90 -5.80
CA GLU A 429 -10.67 10.03 -5.50
C GLU A 429 -11.56 9.43 -6.59
N SER A 430 -11.28 9.70 -7.87
CA SER A 430 -12.04 9.16 -9.01
C SER A 430 -12.04 7.64 -8.99
N VAL A 431 -10.92 7.09 -8.59
CA VAL A 431 -10.67 5.66 -8.43
C VAL A 431 -11.47 5.08 -7.25
N ALA A 432 -11.57 5.80 -6.13
CA ALA A 432 -12.46 5.43 -5.03
C ALA A 432 -13.94 5.45 -5.45
N ILE A 433 -14.38 6.50 -6.16
CA ILE A 433 -15.75 6.63 -6.68
C ILE A 433 -16.09 5.47 -7.62
N ALA A 434 -15.19 5.12 -8.55
CA ALA A 434 -15.40 4.00 -9.47
C ALA A 434 -15.55 2.66 -8.74
N ALA A 435 -14.85 2.49 -7.62
CA ALA A 435 -14.99 1.31 -6.80
C ALA A 435 -16.33 1.28 -6.02
N PHE A 436 -16.79 2.43 -5.53
CA PHE A 436 -18.12 2.57 -4.92
C PHE A 436 -19.27 2.38 -5.91
N ASP A 437 -19.13 2.78 -7.17
CA ASP A 437 -20.18 2.57 -8.19
C ASP A 437 -20.41 1.08 -8.49
N ARG A 438 -19.36 0.25 -8.33
CA ARG A 438 -19.49 -1.22 -8.39
C ARG A 438 -20.17 -1.82 -7.16
N TRP A 439 -20.33 -1.06 -6.09
CA TRP A 439 -21.07 -1.46 -4.89
C TRP A 439 -22.57 -1.45 -5.20
N LYS A 440 -23.10 -2.55 -5.75
CA LYS A 440 -24.53 -2.65 -6.05
C LYS A 440 -25.39 -2.42 -4.79
N PRO A 441 -26.39 -1.52 -4.83
CA PRO A 441 -27.24 -1.18 -3.68
C PRO A 441 -28.26 -2.27 -3.28
N GLY A 442 -28.10 -3.53 -3.71
CA GLY A 442 -29.01 -4.63 -3.35
C GLY A 442 -28.60 -5.40 -2.08
N TRP A 443 -27.38 -5.23 -1.59
CA TRP A 443 -26.82 -6.05 -0.51
C TRP A 443 -27.46 -5.79 0.87
N TRP A 444 -27.78 -4.53 1.20
CA TRP A 444 -28.43 -4.17 2.46
C TRP A 444 -29.88 -4.66 2.48
N LYS A 445 -30.54 -4.68 1.31
CA LYS A 445 -31.90 -5.17 1.16
C LYS A 445 -32.02 -6.66 1.51
N SER A 446 -31.05 -7.49 1.09
CA SER A 446 -31.04 -8.91 1.49
C SER A 446 -30.68 -9.15 2.95
N TRP A 447 -30.16 -8.15 3.68
CA TRP A 447 -29.92 -8.26 5.12
C TRP A 447 -31.19 -7.93 5.91
N VAL A 448 -31.92 -6.89 5.47
CA VAL A 448 -33.20 -6.50 6.07
C VAL A 448 -34.26 -7.57 5.81
N ASP A 449 -34.37 -8.06 4.57
CA ASP A 449 -35.42 -9.01 4.20
C ASP A 449 -35.22 -10.42 4.80
N ASN A 450 -34.03 -10.76 5.34
CA ASN A 450 -33.74 -12.03 6.01
C ASN A 450 -33.73 -11.93 7.55
N GLY A 451 -34.02 -10.76 8.13
CA GLY A 451 -34.09 -10.54 9.58
C GLY A 451 -35.47 -10.79 10.19
N ASP A 452 -36.50 -10.97 9.35
CA ASP A 452 -37.91 -11.04 9.74
C ASP A 452 -38.53 -12.46 9.62
N GLU A 453 -37.73 -13.50 9.34
CA GLU A 453 -38.11 -14.93 9.45
C GLU A 453 -37.40 -15.60 10.63
#